data_AF-K9S4G5-F1
#
_entry.id   AF-K9S4G5-F1
#
_cell.length_a   1.000
_cell.length_b   1.000
_cell.length_c   1.000
_cell.angle_alpha   90.00
_cell.angle_beta   90.00
_cell.angle_gamma   90.00
#
_symmetry.space_group_name_H-M   'P 1'
#
loop_
_entity.id
_entity.type
_entity.pdbx_description
1 polymer ?
#
loop_
_entity_poly.entity_id
_entity_poly.type
_entity_poly.pdbx_seq_one_letter_code
_entity_poly.pdbx_strand_id
1 'polypeptide(L)'
;MDTKGAPPPKPLGPRKLFLSAPDPLHSTVLPKTMIRDVIPRRSQLDLLSKSNQPKRSIQESQEVIFRYLLTIVKEWQPSEVLGEFKRLFIYHVDSASSEALQALYEVVFANNDQEFRNTLKRSCYILINNWDATRQHQPIRELVGLFEDAAVTRQTASPTLKRLRQWIHDFAKSKDYDDLKLFVAKYDGPDQSHWSQRYTSYLLVPQYTDLQNPREQREAARALAKQLRDKFKFDLAMYIARSQSGSQPQGKNPQNPTTLGDGVLRLIKTVVARRGPFSYVNLANIFINQTRDLKYRDFKKSLLEYLLFSINNPELVELLRKRLPEKLEGLYDRYDDEPIQSALLLRTCNRLIDFLTIENGQEPSSLFAQLLSQGNPLTIVIVLLKIILICRNARTYLETRIGELVRYYGNYPEEECQWIVHFMEVFNITFTIYAENVRYNLVRMPEDVPLPDNNQYKIFSQLRYEEGAEAEVEELPEVAIEPDLNPEEGAD
;
A
#
# COMPACT_ATOMS: atom_id res chain seq x y z
N MET A 1 8.93 -34.91 -41.77
CA MET A 1 7.73 -34.61 -40.96
C MET A 1 8.23 -33.80 -39.78
N ASP A 2 8.32 -32.49 -39.96
CA ASP A 2 8.81 -31.54 -38.97
C ASP A 2 7.70 -30.51 -38.75
N THR A 3 7.13 -30.47 -37.54
CA THR A 3 6.21 -29.41 -37.13
C THR A 3 6.83 -28.65 -35.96
N LYS A 4 7.53 -27.55 -36.32
CA LYS A 4 7.90 -26.48 -35.41
C LYS A 4 6.62 -25.85 -34.84
N GLY A 5 6.47 -25.87 -33.51
CA GLY A 5 5.41 -25.17 -32.80
C GLY A 5 5.55 -23.65 -32.94
N ALA A 6 4.46 -23.00 -33.36
CA ALA A 6 4.37 -21.56 -33.52
C ALA A 6 4.37 -20.82 -32.16
N PRO A 7 4.96 -19.62 -32.07
CA PRO A 7 4.89 -18.78 -30.87
C PRO A 7 3.51 -18.10 -30.72
N PRO A 8 3.12 -17.70 -29.50
CA PRO A 8 1.83 -17.05 -29.23
C PRO A 8 1.71 -15.66 -29.87
N PRO A 9 0.47 -15.19 -30.16
CA PRO A 9 0.25 -13.96 -30.93
C PRO A 9 0.49 -12.70 -30.10
N LYS A 10 1.10 -11.69 -30.73
CA LYS A 10 1.23 -10.32 -30.21
C LYS A 10 -0.11 -9.57 -30.35
N PRO A 11 -0.50 -8.71 -29.39
CA PRO A 11 -1.69 -7.87 -29.54
C PRO A 11 -1.45 -6.73 -30.55
N LEU A 12 -2.42 -6.56 -31.45
CA LEU A 12 -2.49 -5.51 -32.46
C LEU A 12 -2.89 -4.18 -31.81
N GLY A 13 -2.11 -3.12 -32.06
CA GLY A 13 -2.42 -1.76 -31.61
C GLY A 13 -3.69 -1.19 -32.27
N PRO A 14 -4.38 -0.23 -31.64
CA PRO A 14 -5.66 0.24 -32.13
C PRO A 14 -5.51 1.16 -33.35
N ARG A 15 -6.26 0.83 -34.40
CA ARG A 15 -6.53 1.68 -35.57
C ARG A 15 -7.40 2.87 -35.15
N LYS A 16 -6.98 4.07 -35.53
CA LYS A 16 -7.76 5.32 -35.43
C LYS A 16 -9.02 5.23 -36.30
N LEU A 17 -10.20 5.36 -35.69
CA LEU A 17 -11.44 5.67 -36.39
C LEU A 17 -11.83 7.12 -36.04
N PHE A 18 -11.78 7.98 -37.06
CA PHE A 18 -12.32 9.33 -37.05
C PHE A 18 -13.84 9.28 -37.12
N LEU A 19 -14.54 9.93 -36.19
CA LEU A 19 -15.93 10.35 -36.39
C LEU A 19 -16.18 11.72 -35.73
N SER A 20 -16.81 12.59 -36.50
CA SER A 20 -17.05 14.02 -36.30
C SER A 20 -17.93 14.39 -35.10
N ALA A 21 -17.66 15.60 -34.59
CA ALA A 21 -18.49 16.34 -33.64
C ALA A 21 -19.88 16.72 -34.18
N PRO A 22 -20.79 17.08 -33.28
CA PRO A 22 -21.53 18.33 -33.44
C PRO A 22 -21.59 19.18 -32.15
N ASP A 23 -21.58 20.49 -32.34
CA ASP A 23 -21.89 21.57 -31.39
C ASP A 23 -22.97 22.45 -32.04
N PRO A 24 -23.60 23.44 -31.37
CA PRO A 24 -23.87 23.64 -29.92
C PRO A 24 -25.33 24.14 -29.67
N LEU A 25 -25.75 24.39 -28.42
CA LEU A 25 -26.42 25.65 -27.97
C LEU A 25 -27.00 25.61 -26.53
N HIS A 26 -26.91 26.79 -25.90
CA HIS A 26 -27.64 27.34 -24.73
C HIS A 26 -27.17 27.06 -23.27
N SER A 27 -26.09 27.78 -22.91
CA SER A 27 -26.03 28.83 -21.86
C SER A 27 -27.19 28.93 -20.84
N THR A 28 -26.89 28.74 -19.55
CA THR A 28 -27.46 29.55 -18.46
C THR A 28 -26.35 29.91 -17.46
N VAL A 29 -26.10 31.21 -17.32
CA VAL A 29 -25.07 31.86 -16.49
C VAL A 29 -25.70 32.37 -15.20
N LEU A 30 -25.09 32.08 -14.04
CA LEU A 30 -25.29 32.75 -12.74
C LEU A 30 -23.99 32.61 -11.89
N PRO A 31 -23.70 33.50 -10.92
CA PRO A 31 -22.81 34.64 -11.11
C PRO A 31 -21.43 34.52 -10.42
N LYS A 32 -20.39 35.01 -11.11
CA LYS A 32 -19.07 35.31 -10.54
C LYS A 32 -19.17 36.54 -9.64
N THR A 33 -19.04 36.38 -8.33
CA THR A 33 -18.65 37.50 -7.45
C THR A 33 -17.64 37.07 -6.39
N MET A 34 -16.54 37.83 -6.33
CA MET A 34 -15.56 37.97 -5.24
C MET A 34 -14.47 36.91 -5.06
N ILE A 35 -13.62 36.74 -6.08
CA ILE A 35 -12.18 36.70 -5.86
C ILE A 35 -11.59 37.72 -6.84
N ARG A 36 -11.41 38.96 -6.38
CA ARG A 36 -10.64 39.96 -7.14
C ARG A 36 -9.21 39.46 -7.25
N ASP A 37 -8.67 39.57 -8.46
CA ASP A 37 -7.28 39.31 -8.81
C ASP A 37 -6.31 39.97 -7.84
N VAL A 38 -5.77 39.20 -6.90
CA VAL A 38 -4.54 39.54 -6.19
C VAL A 38 -3.42 38.75 -6.85
N ILE A 39 -2.95 39.29 -7.97
CA ILE A 39 -1.62 38.94 -8.50
C ILE A 39 -0.62 39.42 -7.43
N PRO A 40 0.33 38.59 -6.96
CA PRO A 40 1.39 39.08 -6.08
C PRO A 40 2.07 40.25 -6.77
N ARG A 41 2.07 41.44 -6.16
CA ARG A 41 2.79 42.58 -6.74
C ARG A 41 4.26 42.18 -6.79
N ARG A 42 4.87 42.28 -7.98
CA ARG A 42 6.30 42.04 -8.27
C ARG A 42 7.22 42.65 -7.19
N SER A 43 6.78 43.73 -6.55
CA SER A 43 7.45 44.39 -5.42
C SER A 43 7.62 43.53 -4.16
N GLN A 44 6.70 42.64 -3.78
CA GLN A 44 6.81 41.92 -2.49
C GLN A 44 7.94 40.88 -2.47
N LEU A 45 8.08 40.06 -3.52
CA LEU A 45 9.21 39.12 -3.65
C LEU A 45 10.57 39.86 -3.75
N ASP A 46 10.61 40.99 -4.46
CA ASP A 46 11.81 41.82 -4.59
C ASP A 46 12.15 42.59 -3.30
N LEU A 47 11.18 42.85 -2.41
CA LEU A 47 11.37 43.50 -1.12
C LEU A 47 11.83 42.51 -0.04
N LEU A 48 11.30 41.28 -0.03
CA LEU A 48 11.69 40.25 0.94
C LEU A 48 13.09 39.69 0.68
N SER A 49 13.55 39.68 -0.57
CA SER A 49 14.95 39.38 -0.91
C SER A 49 15.97 40.39 -0.34
N LYS A 50 15.52 41.55 0.14
CA LYS A 50 16.34 42.63 0.71
C LYS A 50 16.21 42.77 2.24
N SER A 51 15.51 41.87 2.91
CA SER A 51 15.36 41.88 4.38
C SER A 51 16.66 41.47 5.08
N ASN A 52 17.17 42.33 5.97
CA ASN A 52 18.40 42.14 6.77
C ASN A 52 18.21 41.21 8.00
N GLN A 53 17.23 40.33 7.99
CA GLN A 53 17.09 39.34 9.07
C GLN A 53 18.17 38.25 8.97
N PRO A 54 18.61 37.66 10.10
CA PRO A 54 19.57 36.55 10.06
C PRO A 54 18.97 35.43 9.21
N LYS A 55 19.68 35.03 8.14
CA LYS A 55 19.26 33.94 7.27
C LYS A 55 19.18 32.67 8.10
N ARG A 56 17.95 32.20 8.34
CA ARG A 56 17.70 30.88 8.93
C ARG A 56 18.28 29.80 8.03
N SER A 57 18.64 28.67 8.62
CA SER A 57 18.90 27.46 7.83
C SER A 57 17.62 26.98 7.14
N ILE A 58 17.74 26.13 6.12
CA ILE A 58 16.58 25.52 5.45
C ILE A 58 15.75 24.73 6.49
N GLN A 59 16.41 24.02 7.40
CA GLN A 59 15.78 23.21 8.44
C GLN A 59 14.99 24.08 9.44
N GLU A 60 15.56 25.20 9.89
CA GLU A 60 14.87 26.15 10.76
C GLU A 60 13.65 26.76 10.07
N SER A 61 13.78 27.09 8.79
CA SER A 61 12.69 27.64 7.98
C SER A 61 11.55 26.62 7.83
N GLN A 62 11.90 25.37 7.55
CA GLN A 62 10.95 24.26 7.49
C GLN A 62 10.21 24.08 8.82
N GLU A 63 10.90 24.12 9.95
CA GLU A 63 10.29 23.94 11.27
C GLU A 63 9.31 25.07 11.62
N VAL A 64 9.62 26.33 11.24
CA VAL A 64 8.68 27.45 11.37
C VAL A 64 7.38 27.16 10.62
N ILE A 65 7.46 26.66 9.39
CA ILE A 65 6.29 26.32 8.57
C ILE A 65 5.50 25.19 9.21
N PHE A 66 6.16 24.10 9.63
CA PHE A 66 5.49 22.93 10.20
C PHE A 66 4.78 23.25 11.52
N ARG A 67 5.45 23.98 12.41
CA ARG A 67 4.86 24.42 13.68
C ARG A 67 3.65 25.33 13.46
N TYR A 68 3.72 26.23 12.48
CA TYR A 68 2.58 27.07 12.11
C TYR A 68 1.38 26.22 11.64
N LEU A 69 1.60 25.28 10.72
CA LEU A 69 0.54 24.39 10.22
C LEU A 69 -0.05 23.52 11.34
N LEU A 70 0.78 22.98 12.24
CA LEU A 70 0.36 22.22 13.42
C LEU A 70 -0.49 23.06 14.38
N THR A 71 -0.27 24.37 14.44
CA THR A 71 -1.04 25.29 15.28
C THR A 71 -2.40 25.57 14.66
N ILE A 72 -2.44 26.05 13.41
CA ILE A 72 -3.69 26.43 12.76
C ILE A 72 -4.63 25.23 12.55
N VAL A 73 -4.08 24.03 12.31
CA VAL A 73 -4.93 22.83 12.12
C VAL A 73 -5.65 22.40 13.39
N LYS A 74 -5.17 22.81 14.57
CA LYS A 74 -5.82 22.54 15.85
C LYS A 74 -6.83 23.62 16.25
N GLU A 75 -6.63 24.85 15.77
CA GLU A 75 -7.38 26.03 16.24
C GLU A 75 -8.44 26.51 15.24
N TRP A 76 -8.21 26.35 13.94
CA TRP A 76 -9.03 26.94 12.88
C TRP A 76 -9.95 25.91 12.23
N GLN A 77 -10.95 26.38 11.49
CA GLN A 77 -11.79 25.48 10.70
C GLN A 77 -11.02 24.94 9.48
N PRO A 78 -11.30 23.72 9.02
CA PRO A 78 -10.54 23.09 7.94
C PRO A 78 -10.53 23.87 6.63
N SER A 79 -11.62 24.57 6.32
CA SER A 79 -11.73 25.45 5.15
C SER A 79 -10.80 26.66 5.24
N GLU A 80 -10.59 27.21 6.45
CA GLU A 80 -9.69 28.32 6.71
C GLU A 80 -8.23 27.89 6.61
N VAL A 81 -7.91 26.72 7.19
CA VAL A 81 -6.59 26.09 7.11
C VAL A 81 -6.23 25.77 5.65
N LEU A 82 -7.17 25.22 4.88
CA LEU A 82 -6.98 24.97 3.46
C LEU A 82 -6.78 26.28 2.68
N GLY A 83 -7.56 27.31 2.99
CA GLY A 83 -7.38 28.64 2.42
C GLY A 83 -5.98 29.20 2.68
N GLU A 84 -5.47 29.01 3.90
CA GLU A 84 -4.12 29.41 4.29
C GLU A 84 -3.04 28.61 3.57
N PHE A 85 -3.21 27.30 3.44
CA PHE A 85 -2.33 26.44 2.67
C PHE A 85 -2.24 26.90 1.21
N LYS A 86 -3.38 27.23 0.58
CA LYS A 86 -3.42 27.77 -0.79
C LYS A 86 -2.64 29.09 -0.88
N ARG A 87 -2.81 29.99 0.08
CA ARG A 87 -2.11 31.28 0.09
C ARG A 87 -0.60 31.10 0.19
N LEU A 88 -0.14 30.19 1.06
CA LEU A 88 1.28 29.88 1.25
C LEU A 88 1.88 29.19 0.01
N PHE A 89 1.36 28.02 -0.38
CA PHE A 89 2.04 27.13 -1.34
C PHE A 89 1.56 27.23 -2.79
N ILE A 90 0.37 27.78 -3.06
CA ILE A 90 -0.21 27.78 -4.41
C ILE A 90 -0.20 29.18 -5.00
N TYR A 91 -0.84 30.13 -4.31
CA TYR A 91 -1.02 31.50 -4.80
C TYR A 91 0.14 32.43 -4.43
N HIS A 92 0.88 32.12 -3.36
CA HIS A 92 2.01 32.92 -2.86
C HIS A 92 1.60 34.38 -2.61
N VAL A 93 0.45 34.54 -1.95
CA VAL A 93 -0.14 35.83 -1.57
C VAL A 93 -0.10 35.98 -0.04
N ASP A 94 -0.47 37.17 0.45
CA ASP A 94 -0.45 37.51 1.88
C ASP A 94 -1.08 36.39 2.73
N SER A 95 -0.23 35.72 3.51
CA SER A 95 -0.59 34.71 4.50
C SER A 95 -0.87 35.39 5.84
N ALA A 96 -1.70 34.77 6.68
CA ALA A 96 -1.96 35.28 8.01
C ALA A 96 -0.71 35.28 8.90
N SER A 97 0.29 34.43 8.59
CA SER A 97 1.60 34.43 9.23
C SER A 97 2.68 34.97 8.30
N SER A 98 3.08 36.21 8.54
CA SER A 98 4.24 36.81 7.85
C SER A 98 5.54 36.02 8.09
N GLU A 99 5.65 35.36 9.25
CA GLU A 99 6.80 34.53 9.60
C GLU A 99 6.85 33.24 8.78
N ALA A 100 5.72 32.54 8.64
CA ALA A 100 5.65 31.31 7.84
C ALA A 100 5.84 31.59 6.35
N LEU A 101 5.31 32.71 5.86
CA LEU A 101 5.53 33.15 4.48
C LEU A 101 7.01 33.48 4.23
N GLN A 102 7.66 34.20 5.16
CA GLN A 102 9.09 34.49 5.08
C GLN A 102 9.94 33.22 5.09
N ALA A 103 9.62 32.27 5.98
CA ALA A 103 10.30 30.98 6.05
C ALA A 103 10.12 30.17 4.75
N LEU A 104 8.93 30.20 4.14
CA LEU A 104 8.71 29.56 2.83
C LEU A 104 9.57 30.19 1.74
N TYR A 105 9.69 31.52 1.74
CA TYR A 105 10.59 32.19 0.81
C TYR A 105 12.06 31.82 1.05
N GLU A 106 12.51 31.68 2.30
CA GLU A 106 13.86 31.22 2.64
C GLU A 106 14.14 29.84 2.02
N VAL A 107 13.20 28.90 2.13
CA VAL A 107 13.28 27.58 1.46
C VAL A 107 13.34 27.71 -0.07
N VAL A 108 12.49 28.54 -0.66
CA VAL A 108 12.44 28.72 -2.13
C VAL A 108 13.69 29.43 -2.68
N PHE A 109 14.25 30.38 -1.93
CA PHE A 109 15.45 31.12 -2.32
C PHE A 109 16.74 30.32 -2.13
N ALA A 110 16.74 29.30 -1.27
CA ALA A 110 17.83 28.31 -1.22
C ALA A 110 17.99 27.53 -2.53
N ASN A 111 17.04 27.63 -3.47
CA ASN A 111 17.09 27.04 -4.81
C ASN A 111 17.29 25.51 -4.79
N ASN A 112 16.74 24.84 -3.78
CA ASN A 112 16.77 23.38 -3.65
C ASN A 112 15.35 22.83 -3.85
N ASP A 113 15.11 22.31 -5.04
CA ASP A 113 13.82 21.73 -5.46
C ASP A 113 13.40 20.55 -4.58
N GLN A 114 14.35 19.67 -4.21
CA GLN A 114 14.06 18.53 -3.36
C GLN A 114 13.60 18.96 -1.96
N GLU A 115 14.28 19.94 -1.36
CA GLU A 115 13.89 20.46 -0.04
C GLU A 115 12.53 21.16 -0.08
N PHE A 116 12.23 21.91 -1.14
CA PHE A 116 10.90 22.49 -1.32
C PHE A 116 9.82 21.40 -1.42
N ARG A 117 10.03 20.37 -2.25
CA ARG A 117 9.09 19.24 -2.38
C ARG A 117 8.92 18.47 -1.07
N ASN A 118 10.00 18.23 -0.33
CA ASN A 118 9.95 17.60 1.00
C ASN A 118 9.12 18.45 1.99
N THR A 119 9.31 19.78 1.95
CA THR A 119 8.54 20.74 2.77
C THR A 119 7.06 20.69 2.43
N LEU A 120 6.72 20.73 1.14
CA LEU A 120 5.35 20.65 0.65
C LEU A 120 4.70 19.32 1.05
N LYS A 121 5.41 18.20 0.82
CA LYS A 121 4.98 16.85 1.19
C LYS A 121 4.64 16.74 2.68
N ARG A 122 5.58 17.10 3.56
CA ARG A 122 5.37 17.02 5.01
C ARG A 122 4.23 17.93 5.46
N SER A 123 4.12 19.12 4.86
CA SER A 123 3.01 20.05 5.11
C SER A 123 1.64 19.43 4.80
N CYS A 124 1.50 18.70 3.68
CA CYS A 124 0.27 17.96 3.37
C CYS A 124 -0.05 16.91 4.44
N TYR A 125 0.93 16.10 4.85
CA TYR A 125 0.71 15.03 5.83
C TYR A 125 0.39 15.53 7.24
N ILE A 126 0.92 16.69 7.65
CA ILE A 126 0.51 17.37 8.90
C ILE A 126 -1.00 17.61 8.91
N LEU A 127 -1.54 18.14 7.80
CA LEU A 127 -2.97 18.44 7.69
C LEU A 127 -3.80 17.16 7.60
N ILE A 128 -3.38 16.19 6.78
CA ILE A 128 -4.07 14.91 6.60
C ILE A 128 -4.22 14.16 7.92
N ASN A 129 -3.16 14.06 8.72
CA ASN A 129 -3.21 13.36 10.01
C ASN A 129 -4.24 13.95 10.96
N ASN A 130 -4.34 15.28 11.01
CA ASN A 130 -5.30 15.94 11.88
C ASN A 130 -6.74 15.78 11.39
N TRP A 131 -6.97 15.99 10.10
CA TRP A 131 -8.30 15.89 9.50
C TRP A 131 -8.82 14.45 9.46
N ASP A 132 -7.98 13.45 9.21
CA ASP A 132 -8.40 12.05 9.22
C ASP A 132 -8.78 11.60 10.64
N ALA A 133 -8.01 12.03 11.67
CA ALA A 133 -8.33 11.77 13.07
C ALA A 133 -9.70 12.34 13.51
N THR A 134 -10.10 13.48 12.93
CA THR A 134 -11.39 14.12 13.16
C THR A 134 -12.48 13.75 12.14
N ARG A 135 -12.20 12.76 11.26
CA ARG A 135 -13.10 12.28 10.19
C ARG A 135 -13.53 13.34 9.18
N GLN A 136 -12.70 14.36 8.97
CA GLN A 136 -12.93 15.45 8.03
C GLN A 136 -12.34 15.09 6.66
N HIS A 137 -13.15 14.43 5.85
CA HIS A 137 -12.69 13.83 4.59
C HIS A 137 -12.71 14.79 3.39
N GLN A 138 -13.65 15.74 3.40
CA GLN A 138 -13.78 16.73 2.33
C GLN A 138 -12.55 17.65 2.22
N PRO A 139 -11.97 18.19 3.32
CA PRO A 139 -10.73 18.97 3.26
C PRO A 139 -9.53 18.20 2.71
N ILE A 140 -9.42 16.89 3.00
CA ILE A 140 -8.37 16.03 2.45
C ILE A 140 -8.51 15.94 0.92
N ARG A 141 -9.74 15.72 0.43
CA ARG A 141 -10.02 15.68 -1.02
C ARG A 141 -9.66 17.01 -1.68
N GLU A 142 -10.07 18.11 -1.09
CA GLU A 142 -9.79 19.44 -1.64
C GLU A 142 -8.31 19.78 -1.62
N LEU A 143 -7.56 19.35 -0.58
CA LEU A 143 -6.10 19.50 -0.48
C LEU A 143 -5.38 18.76 -1.60
N VAL A 144 -5.71 17.49 -1.83
CA VAL A 144 -5.11 16.69 -2.91
C VAL A 144 -5.44 17.30 -4.27
N GLY A 145 -6.69 17.73 -4.48
CA GLY A 145 -7.12 18.37 -5.73
C GLY A 145 -6.47 19.72 -6.03
N LEU A 146 -5.76 20.36 -5.08
CA LEU A 146 -5.08 21.65 -5.34
C LEU A 146 -3.98 21.53 -6.40
N PHE A 147 -3.33 20.38 -6.48
CA PHE A 147 -2.21 20.17 -7.39
C PHE A 147 -2.65 19.97 -8.84
N GLU A 148 -3.96 19.80 -9.07
CA GLU A 148 -4.60 19.76 -10.38
C GLU A 148 -5.17 21.13 -10.81
N ASP A 149 -5.07 22.15 -9.95
CA ASP A 149 -5.55 23.51 -10.25
C ASP A 149 -4.77 24.12 -11.44
N ALA A 150 -5.50 24.69 -12.40
CA ALA A 150 -4.94 25.45 -13.51
C ALA A 150 -3.99 26.57 -13.06
N ALA A 151 -4.13 27.09 -11.84
CA ALA A 151 -3.21 28.07 -11.24
C ALA A 151 -1.75 27.58 -11.21
N VAL A 152 -1.52 26.28 -11.09
CA VAL A 152 -0.19 25.65 -11.09
C VAL A 152 0.50 25.81 -12.45
N THR A 153 -0.26 25.80 -13.55
CA THR A 153 0.27 25.89 -14.93
C THR A 153 0.15 27.27 -15.55
N ARG A 154 -0.39 28.26 -14.83
CA ARG A 154 -0.51 29.64 -15.33
C ARG A 154 0.85 30.22 -15.70
N GLN A 155 0.89 30.98 -16.79
CA GLN A 155 2.08 31.73 -17.18
C GLN A 155 2.32 32.91 -16.21
N THR A 156 3.58 33.27 -16.00
CA THR A 156 4.00 34.42 -15.18
C THR A 156 5.29 35.01 -15.73
N ALA A 157 5.41 36.34 -15.65
CA ALA A 157 6.62 37.06 -16.02
C ALA A 157 7.70 37.02 -14.91
N SER A 158 7.37 36.57 -13.70
CA SER A 158 8.33 36.47 -12.60
C SER A 158 9.14 35.16 -12.69
N PRO A 159 10.48 35.22 -12.79
CA PRO A 159 11.33 34.03 -12.86
C PRO A 159 11.18 33.12 -11.63
N THR A 160 11.12 33.70 -10.42
CA THR A 160 10.96 32.96 -9.16
C THR A 160 9.63 32.22 -9.11
N LEU A 161 8.53 32.90 -9.48
CA LEU A 161 7.21 32.26 -9.52
C LEU A 161 7.12 31.20 -10.63
N LYS A 162 7.80 31.40 -11.76
CA LYS A 162 7.88 30.39 -12.83
C LYS A 162 8.57 29.12 -12.32
N ARG A 163 9.69 29.25 -11.62
CA ARG A 163 10.42 28.12 -11.00
C ARG A 163 9.55 27.39 -9.97
N LEU A 164 8.90 28.13 -9.09
CA LEU A 164 8.06 27.58 -8.04
C LEU A 164 6.86 26.80 -8.59
N ARG A 165 6.18 27.36 -9.60
CA ARG A 165 5.13 26.65 -10.35
C ARG A 165 5.65 25.39 -11.02
N GLN A 166 6.86 25.43 -11.58
CA GLN A 166 7.49 24.24 -12.15
C GLN A 166 7.71 23.16 -11.08
N TRP A 167 8.23 23.51 -9.89
CA TRP A 167 8.44 22.56 -8.80
C TRP A 167 7.13 21.94 -8.29
N ILE A 168 6.06 22.72 -8.19
CA ILE A 168 4.72 22.22 -7.82
C ILE A 168 4.18 21.30 -8.91
N HIS A 169 4.35 21.67 -10.18
CA HIS A 169 3.97 20.82 -11.31
C HIS A 169 4.76 19.51 -11.34
N ASP A 170 6.06 19.54 -11.04
CA ASP A 170 6.90 18.35 -10.99
C ASP A 170 6.53 17.46 -9.78
N PHE A 171 6.18 18.07 -8.65
CA PHE A 171 5.59 17.37 -7.51
C PHE A 171 4.28 16.66 -7.90
N ALA A 172 3.38 17.33 -8.64
CA ALA A 172 2.13 16.76 -9.12
C ALA A 172 2.31 15.58 -10.11
N LYS A 173 3.51 15.42 -10.68
CA LYS A 173 3.89 14.29 -11.54
C LYS A 173 4.74 13.23 -10.82
N SER A 174 5.01 13.44 -9.53
CA SER A 174 5.90 12.58 -8.75
C SER A 174 5.14 11.46 -8.05
N LYS A 175 5.89 10.43 -7.64
CA LYS A 175 5.39 9.35 -6.79
C LYS A 175 4.84 9.88 -5.45
N ASP A 176 5.41 10.96 -4.91
CA ASP A 176 4.93 11.55 -3.65
C ASP A 176 3.47 12.05 -3.78
N TYR A 177 3.08 12.59 -4.95
CA TYR A 177 1.70 12.97 -5.21
C TYR A 177 0.79 11.76 -5.49
N ASP A 178 1.29 10.74 -6.18
CA ASP A 178 0.57 9.46 -6.32
C ASP A 178 0.28 8.82 -4.96
N ASP A 179 1.22 8.91 -4.03
CA ASP A 179 1.08 8.46 -2.65
C ASP A 179 0.03 9.25 -1.87
N LEU A 180 -0.06 10.57 -2.08
CA LEU A 180 -1.12 11.42 -1.50
C LEU A 180 -2.52 11.06 -2.05
N LYS A 181 -2.63 10.72 -3.34
CA LYS A 181 -3.92 10.33 -3.96
C LYS A 181 -4.52 9.08 -3.32
N LEU A 182 -3.72 8.21 -2.69
CA LEU A 182 -4.24 7.04 -1.96
C LEU A 182 -5.14 7.43 -0.76
N PHE A 183 -4.97 8.63 -0.19
CA PHE A 183 -5.79 9.09 0.94
C PHE A 183 -7.20 9.51 0.53
N VAL A 184 -7.42 9.77 -0.76
CA VAL A 184 -8.73 10.17 -1.29
C VAL A 184 -9.43 9.05 -2.06
N ALA A 185 -8.69 8.05 -2.54
CA ALA A 185 -9.19 6.92 -3.33
C ALA A 185 -10.38 6.18 -2.67
N LYS A 186 -10.45 6.11 -1.34
CA LYS A 186 -11.56 5.46 -0.63
C LYS A 186 -12.91 6.20 -0.72
N TYR A 187 -12.91 7.45 -1.19
CA TYR A 187 -14.09 8.28 -1.32
C TYR A 187 -14.57 8.45 -2.76
N ASP A 188 -13.78 7.98 -3.73
CA ASP A 188 -14.20 7.97 -5.12
C ASP A 188 -15.31 6.93 -5.28
N GLY A 189 -16.36 7.28 -6.03
CA GLY A 189 -17.50 6.40 -6.22
C GLY A 189 -17.09 5.09 -6.92
N PRO A 190 -17.86 4.01 -6.76
CA PRO A 190 -17.56 2.71 -7.37
C PRO A 190 -17.41 2.76 -8.90
N ASP A 191 -18.06 3.73 -9.57
CA ASP A 191 -18.04 3.87 -11.03
C ASP A 191 -16.84 4.65 -11.59
N GLN A 192 -16.01 5.25 -10.73
CA GLN A 192 -14.84 6.08 -11.13
C GLN A 192 -13.50 5.53 -10.62
N SER A 193 -13.55 4.44 -9.86
CA SER A 193 -12.40 3.89 -9.15
C SER A 193 -11.67 2.86 -10.01
N HIS A 194 -10.37 3.07 -10.21
CA HIS A 194 -9.50 2.07 -10.83
C HIS A 194 -9.43 0.80 -9.95
N TRP A 195 -9.46 -0.41 -10.53
CA TRP A 195 -9.57 -1.68 -9.80
C TRP A 195 -8.53 -1.84 -8.67
N SER A 196 -7.34 -1.28 -8.85
CA SER A 196 -6.24 -1.34 -7.89
C SER A 196 -6.53 -0.61 -6.57
N GLN A 197 -7.44 0.37 -6.57
CA GLN A 197 -7.83 1.12 -5.37
C GLN A 197 -8.47 0.22 -4.30
N ARG A 198 -9.07 -0.92 -4.69
CA ARG A 198 -9.56 -1.95 -3.75
C ARG A 198 -8.44 -2.48 -2.84
N TYR A 199 -7.20 -2.42 -3.30
CA TYR A 199 -6.01 -2.92 -2.61
C TYR A 199 -5.17 -1.79 -2.01
N THR A 200 -5.74 -0.60 -1.80
CA THR A 200 -5.07 0.56 -1.21
C THR A 200 -4.34 0.24 0.11
N SER A 201 -4.87 -0.67 0.92
CA SER A 201 -4.21 -1.07 2.19
C SER A 201 -2.83 -1.72 2.01
N TYR A 202 -2.52 -2.25 0.82
CA TYR A 202 -1.18 -2.74 0.46
C TYR A 202 -0.35 -1.67 -0.24
N LEU A 203 -0.98 -0.81 -1.04
CA LEU A 203 -0.31 0.33 -1.69
C LEU A 203 0.27 1.34 -0.68
N LEU A 204 -0.32 1.42 0.51
CA LEU A 204 0.16 2.25 1.62
C LEU A 204 1.36 1.65 2.38
N VAL A 205 1.65 0.35 2.23
CA VAL A 205 2.71 -0.33 2.99
C VAL A 205 4.08 0.32 2.78
N PRO A 206 4.54 0.54 1.54
CA PRO A 206 5.82 1.21 1.30
C PRO A 206 5.93 2.60 1.93
N GLN A 207 4.80 3.30 2.13
CA GLN A 207 4.84 4.65 2.69
C GLN A 207 5.20 4.66 4.17
N TYR A 208 4.76 3.67 4.96
CA TYR A 208 5.06 3.63 6.40
C TYR A 208 6.30 2.79 6.76
N THR A 209 6.76 1.91 5.86
CA THR A 209 7.97 1.10 6.06
C THR A 209 9.24 1.84 5.66
N ASP A 210 9.17 2.74 4.67
CA ASP A 210 10.31 3.55 4.26
C ASP A 210 10.68 4.59 5.34
N LEU A 211 11.88 4.46 5.90
CA LEU A 211 12.40 5.36 6.94
C LEU A 211 12.76 6.75 6.39
N GLN A 212 12.89 6.91 5.08
CA GLN A 212 13.14 8.21 4.43
C GLN A 212 11.87 9.06 4.34
N ASN A 213 10.69 8.45 4.50
CA ASN A 213 9.44 9.21 4.55
C ASN A 213 9.30 9.95 5.88
N PRO A 214 8.76 11.19 5.87
CA PRO A 214 8.46 11.93 7.08
C PRO A 214 7.59 11.11 8.05
N ARG A 215 7.81 11.30 9.34
CA ARG A 215 7.04 10.62 10.40
C ARG A 215 5.54 10.78 10.19
N GLU A 216 5.09 11.97 9.81
CA GLU A 216 3.69 12.27 9.56
C GLU A 216 3.12 11.43 8.40
N GLN A 217 3.87 11.22 7.32
CA GLN A 217 3.47 10.34 6.22
C GLN A 217 3.34 8.90 6.68
N ARG A 218 4.32 8.42 7.44
CA ARG A 218 4.36 7.03 7.92
C ARG A 218 3.19 6.75 8.87
N GLU A 219 2.88 7.67 9.78
CA GLU A 219 1.75 7.58 10.69
C GLU A 219 0.41 7.58 9.92
N ALA A 220 0.24 8.52 8.97
CA ALA A 220 -0.96 8.62 8.15
C ALA A 220 -1.24 7.31 7.38
N ALA A 221 -0.21 6.81 6.69
CA ALA A 221 -0.32 5.61 5.86
C ALA A 221 -0.60 4.37 6.71
N ARG A 222 0.06 4.22 7.87
CA ARG A 222 -0.16 3.10 8.80
C ARG A 222 -1.58 3.12 9.35
N ALA A 223 -2.06 4.27 9.80
CA ALA A 223 -3.42 4.42 10.35
C ALA A 223 -4.48 4.08 9.30
N LEU A 224 -4.32 4.60 8.08
CA LEU A 224 -5.24 4.35 6.98
C LEU A 224 -5.23 2.89 6.53
N ALA A 225 -4.05 2.28 6.37
CA ALA A 225 -3.92 0.87 6.00
C ALA A 225 -4.61 -0.05 7.02
N LYS A 226 -4.42 0.23 8.33
CA LYS A 226 -5.10 -0.48 9.42
C LYS A 226 -6.61 -0.33 9.33
N GLN A 227 -7.11 0.90 9.17
CA GLN A 227 -8.54 1.19 9.04
C GLN A 227 -9.17 0.40 7.87
N LEU A 228 -8.52 0.39 6.71
CA LEU A 228 -9.02 -0.32 5.52
C LEU A 228 -9.06 -1.84 5.73
N ARG A 229 -8.04 -2.41 6.36
CA ARG A 229 -8.00 -3.85 6.67
C ARG A 229 -9.07 -4.23 7.69
N ASP A 230 -9.27 -3.41 8.71
CA ASP A 230 -10.29 -3.68 9.74
C ASP A 230 -11.70 -3.54 9.18
N LYS A 231 -11.94 -2.57 8.28
CA LYS A 231 -13.19 -2.47 7.52
C LYS A 231 -13.42 -3.72 6.68
N PHE A 232 -12.42 -4.17 5.91
CA PHE A 232 -12.54 -5.40 5.11
C PHE A 232 -12.87 -6.63 5.96
N LYS A 233 -12.20 -6.81 7.11
CA LYS A 233 -12.51 -7.90 8.05
C LYS A 233 -13.96 -7.86 8.52
N PHE A 234 -14.44 -6.69 8.92
CA PHE A 234 -15.80 -6.49 9.40
C PHE A 234 -16.82 -6.79 8.28
N ASP A 235 -16.62 -6.22 7.10
CA ASP A 235 -17.51 -6.42 5.95
C ASP A 235 -17.56 -7.91 5.53
N LEU A 236 -16.41 -8.61 5.57
CA LEU A 236 -16.34 -10.04 5.30
C LEU A 236 -17.10 -10.87 6.35
N ALA A 237 -16.93 -10.57 7.63
CA ALA A 237 -17.66 -11.23 8.71
C ALA A 237 -19.18 -11.01 8.59
N MET A 238 -19.60 -9.78 8.28
CA MET A 238 -21.00 -9.42 8.07
C MET A 238 -21.61 -10.13 6.85
N TYR A 239 -20.87 -10.21 5.74
CA TYR A 239 -21.29 -10.94 4.55
C TYR A 239 -21.49 -12.43 4.84
N ILE A 240 -20.56 -13.07 5.56
CA ILE A 240 -20.66 -14.48 5.98
C ILE A 240 -21.90 -14.71 6.85
N ALA A 241 -22.11 -13.87 7.88
CA ALA A 241 -23.23 -14.03 8.80
C ALA A 241 -24.60 -13.89 8.09
N ARG A 242 -24.71 -12.93 7.18
CA ARG A 242 -25.96 -12.67 6.44
C ARG A 242 -26.22 -13.71 5.35
N SER A 243 -25.20 -14.14 4.62
CA SER A 243 -25.35 -15.14 3.55
C SER A 243 -25.75 -16.53 4.06
N GLN A 244 -25.52 -16.83 5.34
CA GLN A 244 -25.86 -18.12 5.97
C GLN A 244 -27.11 -18.08 6.86
N SER A 245 -27.75 -16.92 6.96
CA SER A 245 -29.03 -16.74 7.66
C SER A 245 -30.19 -17.04 6.71
N GLY A 246 -30.96 -18.09 7.02
CA GLY A 246 -32.10 -18.55 6.22
C GLY A 246 -33.30 -17.60 6.21
N SER A 247 -33.25 -16.53 7.01
CA SER A 247 -34.27 -15.48 7.08
C SER A 247 -33.82 -14.28 6.24
N GLN A 248 -33.92 -14.38 4.92
CA GLN A 248 -33.70 -13.22 4.04
C GLN A 248 -34.95 -12.34 4.05
N PRO A 249 -34.87 -11.06 4.46
CA PRO A 249 -35.91 -10.09 4.09
C PRO A 249 -35.88 -9.97 2.56
N GLN A 250 -37.04 -10.14 1.92
CA GLN A 250 -37.16 -10.04 0.47
C GLN A 250 -36.51 -8.75 -0.06
N GLY A 251 -35.45 -8.88 -0.87
CA GLY A 251 -34.97 -7.80 -1.73
C GLY A 251 -33.61 -7.15 -1.43
N LYS A 252 -32.82 -7.59 -0.43
CA LYS A 252 -31.44 -7.05 -0.24
C LYS A 252 -30.42 -8.17 -0.03
N ASN A 253 -29.77 -8.61 -1.13
CA ASN A 253 -28.61 -9.48 -1.05
C ASN A 253 -27.50 -8.79 -0.22
N PRO A 254 -26.83 -9.50 0.70
CA PRO A 254 -25.71 -8.93 1.43
C PRO A 254 -24.59 -8.56 0.45
N GLN A 255 -24.07 -7.33 0.59
CA GLN A 255 -23.00 -6.84 -0.27
C GLN A 255 -21.73 -7.65 -0.03
N ASN A 256 -21.21 -8.26 -1.09
CA ASN A 256 -19.95 -9.00 -1.04
C ASN A 256 -18.78 -8.01 -1.09
N PRO A 257 -17.85 -8.02 -0.12
CA PRO A 257 -16.68 -7.12 -0.11
C PRO A 257 -15.59 -7.51 -1.13
N THR A 258 -15.81 -8.54 -1.95
CA THR A 258 -14.85 -9.06 -2.94
C THR A 258 -15.50 -9.20 -4.32
N THR A 259 -14.69 -9.33 -5.37
CA THR A 259 -15.18 -9.64 -6.72
C THR A 259 -15.39 -11.14 -7.00
N LEU A 260 -15.22 -12.02 -6.01
CA LEU A 260 -15.33 -13.48 -6.20
C LEU A 260 -16.78 -14.00 -6.23
N GLY A 261 -17.78 -13.13 -6.02
CA GLY A 261 -19.19 -13.53 -5.93
C GLY A 261 -19.41 -14.65 -4.90
N ASP A 262 -20.27 -15.61 -5.21
CA ASP A 262 -20.58 -16.72 -4.30
C ASP A 262 -19.39 -17.68 -4.07
N GLY A 263 -18.33 -17.56 -4.87
CA GLY A 263 -17.08 -18.32 -4.71
C GLY A 263 -16.35 -18.04 -3.39
N VAL A 264 -16.61 -16.88 -2.75
CA VAL A 264 -16.04 -16.50 -1.46
C VAL A 264 -16.32 -17.53 -0.38
N LEU A 265 -17.58 -17.96 -0.24
CA LEU A 265 -17.96 -18.88 0.83
C LEU A 265 -17.29 -20.24 0.68
N ARG A 266 -17.17 -20.73 -0.56
CA ARG A 266 -16.44 -21.97 -0.87
C ARG A 266 -14.95 -21.81 -0.53
N LEU A 267 -14.35 -20.68 -0.90
CA LEU A 267 -12.95 -20.41 -0.57
C LEU A 267 -12.71 -20.38 0.94
N ILE A 268 -13.55 -19.64 1.69
CA ILE A 268 -13.44 -19.58 3.16
C ILE A 268 -13.59 -20.98 3.76
N LYS A 269 -14.58 -21.77 3.32
CA LYS A 269 -14.76 -23.16 3.78
C LYS A 269 -13.50 -23.99 3.52
N THR A 270 -12.93 -23.93 2.32
CA THR A 270 -11.68 -24.63 1.99
C THR A 270 -10.51 -24.21 2.88
N VAL A 271 -10.37 -22.90 3.15
CA VAL A 271 -9.27 -22.35 3.95
C VAL A 271 -9.44 -22.67 5.44
N VAL A 272 -10.67 -22.59 5.97
CA VAL A 272 -10.99 -22.86 7.39
C VAL A 272 -11.01 -24.37 7.68
N ALA A 273 -11.49 -25.22 6.76
CA ALA A 273 -11.52 -26.68 6.95
C ALA A 273 -10.12 -27.28 7.21
N ARG A 274 -9.07 -26.60 6.74
CA ARG A 274 -7.68 -26.98 7.00
C ARG A 274 -7.15 -26.54 8.38
N ARG A 275 -8.00 -26.14 9.33
CA ARG A 275 -7.61 -25.77 10.71
C ARG A 275 -7.66 -26.91 11.75
N GLY A 276 -7.85 -28.16 11.33
CA GLY A 276 -7.81 -29.33 12.21
C GLY A 276 -6.41 -29.62 12.82
N PRO A 277 -6.14 -30.84 13.33
CA PRO A 277 -4.83 -31.19 13.88
C PRO A 277 -3.66 -30.95 12.91
N PHE A 278 -3.93 -30.98 11.61
CA PHE A 278 -3.01 -30.62 10.51
C PHE A 278 -3.09 -29.15 10.07
N SER A 279 -3.41 -28.23 11.00
CA SER A 279 -3.45 -26.80 10.66
C SER A 279 -2.08 -26.30 10.21
N TYR A 280 -2.06 -25.34 9.27
CA TYR A 280 -0.80 -24.74 8.82
C TYR A 280 -0.01 -24.11 9.98
N VAL A 281 -0.70 -23.61 11.01
CA VAL A 281 -0.09 -23.09 12.24
C VAL A 281 0.63 -24.21 13.00
N ASN A 282 -0.03 -25.35 13.21
CA ASN A 282 0.58 -26.50 13.87
C ASN A 282 1.78 -27.03 13.07
N LEU A 283 1.64 -27.14 11.74
CA LEU A 283 2.72 -27.56 10.85
C LEU A 283 3.92 -26.61 10.91
N ALA A 284 3.68 -25.29 10.96
CA ALA A 284 4.74 -24.29 11.12
C ALA A 284 5.46 -24.44 12.47
N ASN A 285 4.71 -24.64 13.56
CA ASN A 285 5.28 -24.83 14.89
C ASN A 285 6.14 -26.11 14.97
N ILE A 286 5.66 -27.21 14.39
CA ILE A 286 6.41 -28.46 14.29
C ILE A 286 7.70 -28.24 13.48
N PHE A 287 7.59 -27.60 12.32
CA PHE A 287 8.74 -27.31 11.46
C PHE A 287 9.80 -26.46 12.18
N ILE A 288 9.39 -25.34 12.81
CA ILE A 288 10.31 -24.49 13.57
C ILE A 288 11.02 -25.32 14.64
N ASN A 289 10.29 -26.11 15.44
CA ASN A 289 10.87 -26.89 16.54
C ASN A 289 11.84 -27.98 16.04
N GLN A 290 11.55 -28.61 14.91
CA GLN A 290 12.40 -29.66 14.33
C GLN A 290 13.66 -29.11 13.64
N THR A 291 13.67 -27.82 13.28
CA THR A 291 14.74 -27.25 12.45
C THR A 291 15.70 -26.32 13.20
N ARG A 292 15.47 -26.04 14.49
CA ARG A 292 16.26 -25.06 15.29
C ARG A 292 17.76 -25.25 15.25
N ASP A 293 18.22 -26.49 15.32
CA ASP A 293 19.64 -26.83 15.44
C ASP A 293 20.23 -27.37 14.13
N LEU A 294 19.48 -27.28 13.03
CA LEU A 294 19.98 -27.72 11.73
C LEU A 294 21.01 -26.73 11.20
N LYS A 295 22.04 -27.29 10.58
CA LYS A 295 22.90 -26.55 9.67
C LYS A 295 22.06 -25.93 8.56
N TYR A 296 22.43 -24.72 8.15
CA TYR A 296 21.65 -23.97 7.19
C TYR A 296 21.44 -24.70 5.86
N ARG A 297 22.44 -25.47 5.39
CA ARG A 297 22.30 -26.32 4.19
C ARG A 297 21.16 -27.33 4.30
N ASP A 298 21.04 -27.97 5.46
CA ASP A 298 20.02 -28.99 5.68
C ASP A 298 18.66 -28.35 5.96
N PHE A 299 18.65 -27.20 6.65
CA PHE A 299 17.47 -26.36 6.78
C PHE A 299 16.87 -25.98 5.42
N LYS A 300 17.68 -25.57 4.42
CA LYS A 300 17.20 -25.24 3.07
C LYS A 300 16.40 -26.38 2.43
N LYS A 301 16.87 -27.62 2.60
CA LYS A 301 16.19 -28.83 2.09
C LYS A 301 14.88 -29.10 2.83
N SER A 302 14.90 -29.08 4.16
CA SER A 302 13.69 -29.25 4.99
C SER A 302 12.65 -28.17 4.73
N LEU A 303 13.10 -26.92 4.49
CA LEU A 303 12.22 -25.81 4.16
C LEU A 303 11.47 -26.07 2.85
N LEU A 304 12.15 -26.56 1.81
CA LEU A 304 11.51 -26.91 0.56
C LEU A 304 10.44 -28.00 0.76
N GLU A 305 10.77 -29.07 1.50
CA GLU A 305 9.82 -30.14 1.81
C GLU A 305 8.59 -29.63 2.57
N TYR A 306 8.81 -28.79 3.59
CA TYR A 306 7.74 -28.15 4.36
C TYR A 306 6.81 -27.30 3.49
N LEU A 307 7.37 -26.49 2.59
CA LEU A 307 6.58 -25.66 1.69
C LEU A 307 5.72 -26.52 0.77
N LEU A 308 6.25 -27.61 0.23
CA LEU A 308 5.56 -28.52 -0.69
C LEU A 308 4.57 -29.49 0.00
N PHE A 309 4.69 -29.69 1.31
CA PHE A 309 3.85 -30.64 2.06
C PHE A 309 2.36 -30.27 2.01
N SER A 310 1.47 -31.25 1.80
CA SER A 310 0.01 -31.06 1.85
C SER A 310 -0.57 -30.02 0.87
N ILE A 311 0.08 -29.83 -0.29
CA ILE A 311 -0.46 -29.02 -1.39
C ILE A 311 -1.31 -29.90 -2.33
N ASN A 312 -2.56 -29.48 -2.59
CA ASN A 312 -3.49 -30.21 -3.46
C ASN A 312 -3.41 -29.72 -4.92
N ASN A 313 -2.21 -29.67 -5.50
CA ASN A 313 -2.01 -29.40 -6.91
C ASN A 313 -0.66 -29.99 -7.37
N PRO A 314 -0.65 -31.16 -8.03
CA PRO A 314 0.58 -31.86 -8.40
C PRO A 314 1.43 -31.08 -9.42
N GLU A 315 0.80 -30.39 -10.37
CA GLU A 315 1.50 -29.63 -11.42
C GLU A 315 2.26 -28.43 -10.83
N LEU A 316 1.62 -27.68 -9.93
CA LEU A 316 2.27 -26.57 -9.23
C LEU A 316 3.39 -27.09 -8.30
N VAL A 317 3.18 -28.21 -7.62
CA VAL A 317 4.20 -28.83 -6.76
C VAL A 317 5.40 -29.24 -7.58
N GLU A 318 5.20 -29.81 -8.77
CA GLU A 318 6.29 -30.19 -9.67
C GLU A 318 7.06 -28.96 -10.17
N LEU A 319 6.35 -27.89 -10.56
CA LEU A 319 6.98 -26.63 -10.97
C LEU A 319 7.82 -26.03 -9.83
N LEU A 320 7.28 -25.96 -8.62
CA LEU A 320 7.98 -25.44 -7.44
C LEU A 320 9.18 -26.33 -7.08
N ARG A 321 9.01 -27.66 -7.13
CA ARG A 321 10.09 -28.63 -6.87
C ARG A 321 11.22 -28.52 -7.90
N LYS A 322 10.92 -28.11 -9.13
CA LYS A 322 11.94 -27.89 -10.16
C LYS A 322 12.68 -26.56 -9.97
N ARG A 323 11.96 -25.48 -9.63
CA ARG A 323 12.51 -24.11 -9.66
C ARG A 323 13.08 -23.60 -8.34
N LEU A 324 12.48 -23.96 -7.21
CA LEU A 324 12.93 -23.49 -5.90
C LEU A 324 14.29 -24.06 -5.46
N PRO A 325 14.67 -25.33 -5.70
CA PRO A 325 15.98 -25.83 -5.31
C PRO A 325 17.12 -25.05 -5.97
N GLU A 326 17.02 -24.79 -7.29
CA GLU A 326 18.01 -24.02 -8.05
C GLU A 326 18.27 -22.64 -7.42
N LYS A 327 17.23 -22.03 -6.86
CA LYS A 327 17.29 -20.71 -6.21
C LYS A 327 17.73 -20.76 -4.75
N LEU A 328 17.38 -21.84 -4.04
CA LEU A 328 17.71 -22.01 -2.62
C LEU A 328 19.14 -22.51 -2.42
N GLU A 329 19.64 -23.42 -3.26
CA GLU A 329 20.94 -24.05 -3.07
C GLU A 329 22.08 -23.03 -2.95
N GLY A 330 22.10 -22.01 -3.82
CA GLY A 330 23.09 -20.93 -3.82
C GLY A 330 22.80 -19.76 -2.87
N LEU A 331 21.74 -19.84 -2.06
CA LEU A 331 21.33 -18.74 -1.19
C LEU A 331 22.19 -18.73 0.07
N TYR A 332 23.08 -17.75 0.19
CA TYR A 332 23.89 -17.49 1.39
C TYR A 332 24.84 -18.64 1.80
N ASP A 333 25.47 -19.30 0.82
CA ASP A 333 26.29 -20.52 1.00
C ASP A 333 27.40 -20.42 2.04
N ARG A 334 27.93 -19.21 2.28
CA ARG A 334 28.92 -18.98 3.33
C ARG A 334 28.45 -19.38 4.74
N TYR A 335 27.14 -19.47 4.95
CA TYR A 335 26.54 -19.87 6.22
C TYR A 335 26.09 -21.34 6.23
N ASP A 336 26.36 -22.13 5.19
CA ASP A 336 25.81 -23.49 5.04
C ASP A 336 26.14 -24.44 6.20
N ASP A 337 27.31 -24.26 6.80
CA ASP A 337 27.78 -25.04 7.94
C ASP A 337 27.43 -24.43 9.31
N GLU A 338 26.84 -23.23 9.33
CA GLU A 338 26.36 -22.57 10.53
C GLU A 338 24.93 -23.01 10.89
N PRO A 339 24.56 -23.03 12.18
CA PRO A 339 23.19 -23.28 12.59
C PRO A 339 22.27 -22.16 12.13
N ILE A 340 21.00 -22.51 11.83
CA ILE A 340 20.00 -21.52 11.45
C ILE A 340 19.75 -20.53 12.59
N GLN A 341 19.75 -19.23 12.27
CA GLN A 341 19.43 -18.14 13.19
C GLN A 341 18.24 -17.34 12.69
N SER A 342 17.56 -16.62 13.58
CA SER A 342 16.37 -15.82 13.25
C SER A 342 16.62 -14.79 12.13
N ALA A 343 17.81 -14.16 12.11
CA ALA A 343 18.17 -13.21 11.07
C ALA A 343 18.36 -13.88 9.69
N LEU A 344 18.98 -15.07 9.67
CA LEU A 344 19.17 -15.84 8.44
C LEU A 344 17.82 -16.38 7.93
N LEU A 345 16.96 -16.88 8.83
CA LEU A 345 15.58 -17.26 8.53
C LEU A 345 14.81 -16.13 7.86
N LEU A 346 14.83 -14.92 8.45
CA LEU A 346 14.17 -13.75 7.88
C LEU A 346 14.68 -13.41 6.48
N ARG A 347 16.01 -13.41 6.28
CA ARG A 347 16.63 -13.15 4.97
C ARG A 347 16.20 -14.21 3.95
N THR A 348 16.21 -15.48 4.32
CA THR A 348 15.77 -16.59 3.46
C THR A 348 14.28 -16.48 3.12
N CYS A 349 13.43 -16.17 4.09
CA CYS A 349 12.00 -15.95 3.86
C CYS A 349 11.72 -14.76 2.94
N ASN A 350 12.43 -13.63 3.10
CA ASN A 350 12.29 -12.48 2.21
C ASN A 350 12.70 -12.84 0.77
N ARG A 351 13.77 -13.62 0.59
CA ARG A 351 14.19 -14.10 -0.74
C ARG A 351 13.21 -15.06 -1.38
N LEU A 352 12.61 -15.96 -0.59
CA LEU A 352 11.53 -16.81 -1.08
C LEU A 352 10.31 -16.00 -1.51
N ILE A 353 9.95 -14.96 -0.76
CA ILE A 353 8.89 -14.03 -1.14
C ILE A 353 9.23 -13.39 -2.49
N ASP A 354 10.46 -12.89 -2.68
CA ASP A 354 10.90 -12.30 -3.94
C ASP A 354 10.73 -13.29 -5.12
N PHE A 355 11.19 -14.54 -4.95
CA PHE A 355 11.05 -15.58 -5.99
C PHE A 355 9.59 -15.91 -6.31
N LEU A 356 8.69 -15.83 -5.32
CA LEU A 356 7.26 -16.10 -5.46
C LEU A 356 6.44 -14.86 -5.80
N THR A 357 7.05 -13.66 -5.92
CA THR A 357 6.34 -12.41 -6.19
C THR A 357 7.13 -11.55 -7.20
N ILE A 358 8.05 -10.71 -6.74
CA ILE A 358 8.86 -9.78 -7.53
C ILE A 358 10.33 -9.99 -7.18
N GLU A 359 11.13 -10.43 -8.14
CA GLU A 359 12.55 -10.75 -7.91
C GLU A 359 13.47 -9.53 -8.09
N ASN A 360 13.18 -8.70 -9.10
CA ASN A 360 14.05 -7.58 -9.50
C ASN A 360 13.57 -6.21 -8.98
N GLY A 361 12.60 -6.20 -8.06
CA GLY A 361 11.97 -4.98 -7.53
C GLY A 361 11.15 -4.16 -8.53
N GLN A 362 11.00 -4.63 -9.77
CA GLN A 362 10.27 -3.92 -10.83
C GLN A 362 9.25 -4.83 -11.51
N GLU A 363 9.68 -6.03 -11.92
CA GLU A 363 8.84 -6.96 -12.66
C GLU A 363 8.50 -8.20 -11.82
N PRO A 364 7.27 -8.73 -11.96
CA PRO A 364 6.86 -10.01 -11.40
C PRO A 364 7.83 -11.12 -11.81
N SER A 365 8.16 -12.02 -10.88
CA SER A 365 9.07 -13.11 -11.18
C SER A 365 8.48 -14.03 -12.25
N SER A 366 9.36 -14.63 -13.06
CA SER A 366 8.93 -15.61 -14.08
C SER A 366 8.19 -16.80 -13.45
N LEU A 367 8.59 -17.19 -12.23
CA LEU A 367 7.93 -18.23 -11.46
C LEU A 367 6.51 -17.78 -11.06
N PHE A 368 6.32 -16.56 -10.56
CA PHE A 368 5.00 -16.04 -10.21
C PHE A 368 4.06 -16.02 -11.41
N ALA A 369 4.50 -15.50 -12.55
CA ALA A 369 3.72 -15.49 -13.78
C ALA A 369 3.34 -16.91 -14.25
N GLN A 370 4.27 -17.87 -14.17
CA GLN A 370 4.01 -19.28 -14.51
C GLN A 370 3.01 -19.92 -13.54
N LEU A 371 3.18 -19.75 -12.23
CA LEU A 371 2.27 -20.29 -11.23
C LEU A 371 0.84 -19.75 -11.40
N LEU A 372 0.68 -18.49 -11.78
CA LEU A 372 -0.64 -17.89 -12.01
C LEU A 372 -1.27 -18.35 -13.32
N SER A 373 -0.47 -18.60 -14.36
CA SER A 373 -0.98 -19.15 -15.62
C SER A 373 -1.63 -20.53 -15.47
N GLN A 374 -1.25 -21.29 -14.43
CA GLN A 374 -1.84 -22.59 -14.09
C GLN A 374 -3.17 -22.50 -13.32
N GLY A 375 -3.68 -21.28 -13.05
CA GLY A 375 -5.07 -21.05 -12.65
C GLY A 375 -5.44 -21.40 -11.20
N ASN A 376 -4.47 -21.65 -10.31
CA ASN A 376 -4.73 -21.99 -8.91
C ASN A 376 -4.01 -21.04 -7.93
N PRO A 377 -4.52 -19.79 -7.76
CA PRO A 377 -3.90 -18.80 -6.87
C PRO A 377 -3.88 -19.23 -5.41
N LEU A 378 -4.83 -20.05 -4.97
CA LEU A 378 -4.89 -20.52 -3.59
C LEU A 378 -3.61 -21.25 -3.19
N THR A 379 -3.06 -22.09 -4.07
CA THR A 379 -1.83 -22.82 -3.78
C THR A 379 -0.65 -21.88 -3.52
N ILE A 380 -0.48 -20.85 -4.34
CA ILE A 380 0.57 -19.83 -4.18
C ILE A 380 0.38 -19.10 -2.86
N VAL A 381 -0.85 -18.67 -2.58
CA VAL A 381 -1.20 -17.97 -1.34
C VAL A 381 -0.94 -18.83 -0.10
N ILE A 382 -1.19 -20.15 -0.17
CA ILE A 382 -0.86 -21.08 0.92
C ILE A 382 0.65 -21.20 1.12
N VAL A 383 1.45 -21.25 0.05
CA VAL A 383 2.92 -21.26 0.18
C VAL A 383 3.42 -19.97 0.83
N LEU A 384 2.91 -18.81 0.41
CA LEU A 384 3.21 -17.52 1.04
C LEU A 384 2.78 -17.48 2.51
N LEU A 385 1.59 -18.01 2.83
CA LEU A 385 1.11 -18.12 4.20
C LEU A 385 2.05 -18.96 5.07
N LYS A 386 2.49 -20.12 4.57
CA LYS A 386 3.44 -20.99 5.29
C LYS A 386 4.75 -20.27 5.60
N ILE A 387 5.27 -19.48 4.67
CA ILE A 387 6.47 -18.65 4.89
C ILE A 387 6.24 -17.68 6.05
N ILE A 388 5.09 -16.99 6.08
CA ILE A 388 4.77 -16.05 7.16
C ILE A 388 4.55 -16.75 8.51
N LEU A 389 3.99 -17.97 8.50
CA LEU A 389 3.77 -18.73 9.73
C LEU A 389 5.08 -19.19 10.38
N ILE A 390 6.13 -19.46 9.60
CA ILE A 390 7.46 -19.79 10.13
C ILE A 390 8.29 -18.54 10.47
N CYS A 391 8.04 -17.41 9.81
CA CYS A 391 8.74 -16.14 10.04
C CYS A 391 7.76 -14.96 10.00
N ARG A 392 7.20 -14.60 11.16
CA ARG A 392 6.23 -13.49 11.28
C ARG A 392 6.80 -12.14 10.83
N ASN A 393 8.10 -11.91 11.08
CA ASN A 393 8.80 -10.68 10.72
C ASN A 393 8.87 -10.45 9.20
N ALA A 394 8.69 -11.50 8.38
CA ALA A 394 8.64 -11.38 6.91
C ALA A 394 7.29 -10.83 6.41
N ARG A 395 6.27 -10.68 7.27
CA ARG A 395 4.91 -10.26 6.88
C ARG A 395 4.90 -8.89 6.22
N THR A 396 5.52 -7.90 6.86
CA THR A 396 5.58 -6.52 6.34
C THR A 396 6.29 -6.47 4.98
N TYR A 397 7.30 -7.32 4.79
CA TYR A 397 7.99 -7.45 3.51
C TYR A 397 7.09 -8.06 2.43
N LEU A 398 6.35 -9.13 2.74
CA LEU A 398 5.35 -9.70 1.84
C LEU A 398 4.29 -8.66 1.43
N GLU A 399 3.73 -7.94 2.41
CA GLU A 399 2.72 -6.91 2.13
C GLU A 399 3.26 -5.78 1.24
N THR A 400 4.55 -5.45 1.38
CA THR A 400 5.25 -4.50 0.50
C THR A 400 5.31 -5.03 -0.94
N ARG A 401 5.72 -6.30 -1.13
CA ARG A 401 5.79 -6.95 -2.45
C ARG A 401 4.41 -7.12 -3.10
N ILE A 402 3.37 -7.37 -2.31
CA ILE A 402 1.98 -7.36 -2.79
C ILE A 402 1.58 -5.95 -3.28
N GLY A 403 1.91 -4.90 -2.54
CA GLY A 403 1.66 -3.51 -2.98
C GLY A 403 2.36 -3.17 -4.30
N GLU A 404 3.59 -3.63 -4.49
CA GLU A 404 4.32 -3.47 -5.75
C GLU A 404 3.68 -4.24 -6.91
N LEU A 405 3.20 -5.47 -6.69
CA LEU A 405 2.44 -6.21 -7.71
C LEU A 405 1.19 -5.45 -8.13
N VAL A 406 0.44 -4.91 -7.17
CA VAL A 406 -0.74 -4.08 -7.46
C VAL A 406 -0.37 -2.84 -8.27
N ARG A 407 0.76 -2.18 -7.96
CA ARG A 407 1.25 -1.03 -8.76
C ARG A 407 1.64 -1.44 -10.18
N TYR A 408 2.37 -2.54 -10.33
CA TYR A 408 2.82 -3.03 -11.63
C TYR A 408 1.64 -3.33 -12.55
N TYR A 409 0.71 -4.18 -12.09
CA TYR A 409 -0.47 -4.53 -12.88
C TYR A 409 -1.49 -3.41 -12.96
N GLY A 410 -1.45 -2.45 -12.03
CA GLY A 410 -2.35 -1.30 -12.04
C GLY A 410 -2.18 -0.38 -13.25
N ASN A 411 -1.11 -0.55 -14.04
CA ASN A 411 -0.91 0.16 -15.30
C ASN A 411 -1.65 -0.48 -16.49
N TYR A 412 -2.32 -1.61 -16.28
CA TYR A 412 -3.04 -2.37 -17.30
C TYR A 412 -4.55 -2.33 -17.05
N PRO A 413 -5.37 -2.45 -18.12
CA PRO A 413 -6.82 -2.45 -17.99
C PRO A 413 -7.31 -3.66 -17.18
N GLU A 414 -8.46 -3.52 -16.51
CA GLU A 414 -8.98 -4.54 -15.58
C GLU A 414 -9.28 -5.88 -16.30
N GLU A 415 -9.68 -5.83 -17.56
CA GLU A 415 -9.97 -7.00 -18.39
C GLU A 415 -8.73 -7.89 -18.56
N GLU A 416 -7.54 -7.30 -18.63
CA GLU A 416 -6.26 -8.00 -18.74
C GLU A 416 -5.73 -8.48 -17.37
N CYS A 417 -6.30 -7.96 -16.28
CA CYS A 417 -5.85 -8.17 -14.90
C CYS A 417 -6.72 -9.14 -14.09
N GLN A 418 -7.67 -9.83 -14.70
CA GLN A 418 -8.62 -10.68 -13.97
C GLN A 418 -7.96 -11.75 -13.09
N TRP A 419 -6.87 -12.34 -13.57
CA TRP A 419 -6.11 -13.36 -12.83
C TRP A 419 -5.36 -12.78 -11.62
N ILE A 420 -4.81 -11.56 -11.73
CA ILE A 420 -4.14 -10.91 -10.60
C ILE A 420 -5.18 -10.42 -9.59
N VAL A 421 -6.30 -9.88 -10.05
CA VAL A 421 -7.45 -9.55 -9.21
C VAL A 421 -7.90 -10.80 -8.44
N HIS A 422 -8.07 -11.94 -9.12
CA HIS A 422 -8.43 -13.20 -8.48
C HIS A 422 -7.40 -13.65 -7.43
N PHE A 423 -6.11 -13.55 -7.74
CA PHE A 423 -5.04 -13.82 -6.77
C PHE A 423 -5.11 -12.91 -5.54
N MET A 424 -5.31 -11.60 -5.74
CA MET A 424 -5.38 -10.62 -4.64
C MET A 424 -6.60 -10.86 -3.74
N GLU A 425 -7.75 -11.22 -4.30
CA GLU A 425 -8.92 -11.58 -3.50
C GLU A 425 -8.67 -12.83 -2.66
N VAL A 426 -8.05 -13.86 -3.25
CA VAL A 426 -7.69 -15.10 -2.53
C VAL A 426 -6.65 -14.83 -1.45
N PHE A 427 -5.66 -13.98 -1.74
CA PHE A 427 -4.66 -13.51 -0.79
C PHE A 427 -5.31 -12.80 0.40
N ASN A 428 -6.16 -11.80 0.13
CA ASN A 428 -6.84 -11.01 1.16
C ASN A 428 -7.70 -11.86 2.07
N ILE A 429 -8.52 -12.74 1.51
CA ILE A 429 -9.38 -13.63 2.30
C ILE A 429 -8.53 -14.56 3.15
N THR A 430 -7.50 -15.18 2.57
CA THR A 430 -6.67 -16.16 3.28
C THR A 430 -5.92 -15.51 4.45
N PHE A 431 -5.25 -14.38 4.21
CA PHE A 431 -4.52 -13.66 5.26
C PHE A 431 -5.46 -12.98 6.28
N THR A 432 -6.69 -12.66 5.89
CA THR A 432 -7.74 -12.20 6.83
C THR A 432 -8.19 -13.32 7.74
N ILE A 433 -8.42 -14.53 7.21
CA ILE A 433 -8.82 -15.69 8.01
C ILE A 433 -7.70 -16.04 9.00
N TYR A 434 -6.46 -16.06 8.55
CA TYR A 434 -5.28 -16.35 9.38
C TYR A 434 -4.75 -15.18 10.21
N ALA A 435 -5.39 -14.01 10.14
CA ALA A 435 -5.09 -12.90 11.05
C ALA A 435 -5.47 -13.27 12.49
N GLU A 436 -4.68 -12.82 13.46
CA GLU A 436 -4.74 -13.30 14.85
C GLU A 436 -6.02 -12.87 15.60
N ASN A 437 -6.73 -11.85 15.09
CA ASN A 437 -7.75 -11.12 15.85
C ASN A 437 -9.19 -11.65 15.61
N VAL A 438 -9.42 -12.46 14.57
CA VAL A 438 -10.75 -13.01 14.25
C VAL A 438 -10.66 -14.51 14.01
N ARG A 439 -11.38 -15.30 14.82
CA ARG A 439 -11.47 -16.75 14.65
C ARG A 439 -12.66 -17.09 13.77
N TYR A 440 -12.39 -17.62 12.59
CA TYR A 440 -13.39 -18.27 11.74
C TYR A 440 -13.43 -19.77 12.06
N ASN A 441 -14.61 -20.29 12.41
CA ASN A 441 -14.87 -21.68 12.76
C ASN A 441 -15.93 -22.28 11.83
N LEU A 442 -15.82 -23.57 11.51
CA LEU A 442 -16.84 -24.32 10.79
C LEU A 442 -17.67 -25.14 11.79
N VAL A 443 -18.99 -25.02 11.74
CA VAL A 443 -19.93 -25.80 12.55
C VAL A 443 -20.78 -26.63 11.60
N ARG A 444 -20.77 -27.95 11.79
CA ARG A 444 -21.62 -28.89 11.04
C ARG A 444 -23.06 -28.74 11.52
N MET A 445 -23.99 -28.56 10.59
CA MET A 445 -25.42 -28.52 10.89
C MET A 445 -25.97 -29.95 11.01
N PRO A 446 -26.92 -30.23 11.92
CA PRO A 446 -27.56 -31.53 12.05
C PRO A 446 -28.26 -31.96 10.74
N GLU A 447 -28.22 -33.26 10.44
CA GLU A 447 -28.54 -33.88 9.15
C GLU A 447 -30.03 -33.89 8.76
N ASP A 448 -30.92 -33.38 9.63
CA ASP A 448 -32.37 -33.43 9.43
C ASP A 448 -32.90 -32.53 8.29
N VAL A 449 -32.03 -31.83 7.57
CA VAL A 449 -32.39 -31.03 6.38
C VAL A 449 -31.50 -31.46 5.21
N PRO A 450 -32.07 -32.03 4.12
CA PRO A 450 -31.31 -32.35 2.93
C PRO A 450 -30.91 -31.05 2.23
N LEU A 451 -29.74 -30.54 2.59
CA LEU A 451 -29.10 -29.38 1.97
C LEU A 451 -28.05 -29.88 0.98
N PRO A 452 -27.82 -29.17 -0.16
CA PRO A 452 -26.71 -29.49 -1.06
C PRO A 452 -25.39 -29.49 -0.29
N ASP A 453 -24.45 -30.35 -0.68
CA ASP A 453 -23.20 -30.71 0.02
C ASP A 453 -22.39 -29.51 0.57
N ASN A 454 -22.46 -28.36 -0.13
CA ASN A 454 -21.81 -27.11 0.29
C ASN A 454 -22.49 -26.42 1.49
N ASN A 455 -23.69 -26.80 1.94
CA ASN A 455 -24.44 -26.16 3.02
C ASN A 455 -24.46 -26.94 4.34
N GLN A 456 -23.76 -28.08 4.41
CA GLN A 456 -23.65 -28.87 5.64
C GLN A 456 -22.85 -28.16 6.75
N TYR A 457 -22.03 -27.17 6.40
CA TYR A 457 -21.20 -26.40 7.33
C TYR A 457 -21.52 -24.91 7.28
N LYS A 458 -21.75 -24.33 8.47
CA LYS A 458 -21.83 -22.87 8.68
C LYS A 458 -20.51 -22.32 9.21
N ILE A 459 -20.18 -21.10 8.79
CA ILE A 459 -18.98 -20.37 9.17
C ILE A 459 -19.37 -19.37 10.25
N PHE A 460 -18.72 -19.46 11.41
CA PHE A 460 -18.88 -18.53 12.51
C PHE A 460 -17.62 -17.70 12.66
N SER A 461 -17.76 -16.39 12.84
CA SER A 461 -16.64 -15.49 13.16
C SER A 461 -16.75 -15.03 14.61
N GLN A 462 -15.66 -15.09 15.36
CA GLN A 462 -15.57 -14.63 16.74
C GLN A 462 -14.38 -13.69 16.87
N LEU A 463 -14.62 -12.48 17.38
CA LEU A 463 -13.56 -11.56 17.79
C LEU A 463 -12.82 -12.14 19.01
N ARG A 464 -11.49 -12.13 18.99
CA ARG A 464 -10.72 -12.35 20.21
C ARG A 464 -10.73 -11.06 21.01
N TYR A 465 -11.33 -11.06 22.19
CA TYR A 465 -10.99 -10.08 23.22
C TYR A 465 -9.70 -10.57 23.86
N GLU A 466 -8.62 -9.81 23.71
CA GLU A 466 -7.39 -10.06 24.46
C GLU A 466 -7.65 -9.64 25.91
N GLU A 467 -7.95 -10.61 26.77
CA GLU A 467 -7.71 -10.42 28.20
C GLU A 467 -6.19 -10.35 28.39
N GLY A 468 -5.66 -9.13 28.54
CA GLY A 468 -4.28 -8.89 28.99
C GLY A 468 -3.27 -8.44 27.94
N ALA A 469 -3.65 -7.71 26.89
CA ALA A 469 -2.67 -6.95 26.10
C ALA A 469 -2.36 -5.62 26.79
N GLU A 470 -1.30 -5.59 27.59
CA GLU A 470 -0.53 -4.36 27.73
C GLU A 470 -0.21 -3.87 26.31
N ALA A 471 -0.42 -2.58 26.06
CA ALA A 471 -0.16 -1.99 24.77
C ALA A 471 1.30 -2.26 24.38
N GLU A 472 1.53 -3.23 23.50
CA GLU A 472 2.79 -3.39 22.78
C GLU A 472 2.96 -2.11 21.93
N VAL A 473 3.64 -1.14 22.53
CA VAL A 473 4.36 -0.12 21.79
C VAL A 473 5.44 -0.91 21.05
N GLU A 474 5.22 -1.12 19.76
CA GLU A 474 6.23 -1.63 18.83
C GLU A 474 7.33 -0.56 18.74
N GLU A 475 8.20 -0.50 19.75
CA GLU A 475 9.42 0.29 19.74
C GLU A 475 10.31 -0.24 18.62
N LEU A 476 10.68 0.65 17.71
CA LEU A 476 11.70 0.39 16.71
C LEU A 476 12.98 -0.06 17.43
N PRO A 477 13.72 -1.06 16.94
CA PRO A 477 15.01 -1.38 17.51
C PRO A 477 15.91 -0.15 17.35
N GLU A 478 16.36 0.42 18.48
CA GLU A 478 17.53 1.28 18.53
C GLU A 478 18.71 0.49 17.96
N VAL A 479 19.07 0.79 16.72
CA VAL A 479 20.37 0.36 16.19
C VAL A 479 21.40 1.20 16.93
N ALA A 480 22.09 0.58 17.89
CA ALA A 480 23.28 1.13 18.49
C ALA A 480 24.26 1.48 17.36
N ILE A 481 24.54 2.77 17.20
CA ILE A 481 25.63 3.26 16.38
C ILE A 481 26.90 2.94 17.17
N GLU A 482 27.53 1.81 16.87
CA GLU A 482 28.93 1.62 17.24
C GLU A 482 29.80 2.55 16.36
N PRO A 483 30.79 3.24 16.95
CA PRO A 483 31.61 4.21 16.24
C PRO A 483 32.59 3.51 15.28
N ASP A 484 32.69 4.07 14.08
CA ASP A 484 33.67 3.74 13.05
C ASP A 484 35.08 3.57 13.63
N LEU A 485 35.66 2.39 13.39
CA LEU A 485 37.09 2.15 13.52
C LEU A 485 37.78 2.75 12.29
N ASN A 486 38.58 3.80 12.52
CA ASN A 486 39.53 4.39 11.57
C ASN A 486 40.32 3.32 10.78
N PRO A 487 40.42 3.45 9.45
CA PRO A 487 41.41 2.72 8.68
C PRO A 487 42.37 3.67 7.97
N GLU A 488 43.29 4.32 8.68
CA GLU A 488 44.50 4.90 8.07
C GLU A 488 45.66 4.88 9.07
N GLU A 489 46.52 3.86 8.98
CA GLU A 489 47.97 3.96 9.21
C GLU A 489 48.62 2.62 8.85
N GLY A 490 49.55 2.63 7.88
CA GLY A 490 50.37 1.45 7.56
C GLY A 490 50.73 1.29 6.08
N ALA A 491 51.28 2.33 5.46
CA ALA A 491 52.21 2.16 4.34
C ALA A 491 53.62 2.29 4.91
N ASP A 492 54.21 1.15 5.26
CA ASP A 492 55.60 0.73 5.00
C ASP A 492 55.85 -0.66 5.60
#